data_AF-A0A4U3B117-F1
#
_entry.id   AF-A0A4U3B117-F1
#
_cell.length_a   1.000
_cell.length_b   1.000
_cell.length_c   1.000
_cell.angle_alpha   90.00
_cell.angle_beta   90.00
_cell.angle_gamma   90.00
#
_symmetry.space_group_name_H-M   'P 1'
#
loop_
_entity.id
_entity.type
_entity.pdbx_description
1 polymer ?
#
loop_
_entity_poly.entity_id
_entity_poly.type
_entity_poly.pdbx_seq_one_letter_code
_entity_poly.pdbx_strand_id
1 'polypeptide(L)'
;MVRTINETFLKACRGERTDYVPAWYMRQAGRSQPEYRKIKEKYSLFEITHNPELCAYVTKLPVDQYNVDAAILYKDIMSPLPAIGVDVEIKSGIGPVIDNPIRSLQDVEKLGEINPED
;
A
#
# COMPACT_ATOMS: atom_id res chain seq x y z
N MET A 1 -29.23 3.05 -11.82
CA MET A 1 -28.06 2.84 -12.70
C MET A 1 -27.37 1.57 -12.20
N VAL A 2 -27.27 0.51 -13.00
CA VAL A 2 -26.59 -0.73 -12.57
C VAL A 2 -25.09 -0.44 -12.55
N ARG A 3 -24.45 -0.68 -11.41
CA ARG A 3 -23.00 -0.50 -11.26
C ARG A 3 -22.33 -1.73 -11.89
N THR A 4 -21.82 -1.60 -13.10
CA THR A 4 -21.02 -2.67 -13.71
C THR A 4 -19.66 -2.69 -13.03
N ILE A 5 -19.33 -3.79 -12.36
CA ILE A 5 -18.01 -4.00 -11.74
C ILE A 5 -17.09 -4.65 -12.77
N ASN A 6 -15.87 -4.14 -12.91
CA ASN A 6 -14.84 -4.80 -13.70
C ASN A 6 -14.30 -6.01 -12.91
N GLU A 7 -14.58 -7.22 -13.39
CA GLU A 7 -14.12 -8.47 -12.77
C GLU A 7 -12.95 -9.12 -13.52
N THR A 8 -12.45 -8.51 -14.60
CA THR A 8 -11.50 -9.15 -15.52
C THR A 8 -10.24 -9.62 -14.81
N PHE A 9 -9.71 -8.82 -13.87
CA PHE A 9 -8.57 -9.21 -13.03
C PHE A 9 -8.84 -10.49 -12.22
N LEU A 10 -9.98 -10.55 -11.52
CA LEU A 10 -10.30 -11.69 -10.66
C LEU A 10 -10.58 -12.97 -11.47
N LYS A 11 -11.22 -12.85 -12.63
CA LYS A 11 -11.43 -13.96 -13.56
C LYS A 11 -10.09 -14.54 -14.02
N ALA A 12 -9.17 -13.68 -14.46
CA ALA A 12 -7.84 -14.11 -14.87
C ALA A 12 -7.07 -14.79 -13.71
N CYS A 13 -7.13 -14.25 -12.49
CA CYS A 13 -6.50 -14.86 -11.31
C CYS A 13 -7.04 -16.27 -10.99
N ARG A 14 -8.31 -16.55 -11.32
CA ARG A 14 -8.93 -17.87 -11.14
C ARG A 14 -8.75 -18.80 -12.35
N GLY A 15 -8.07 -18.36 -13.41
CA GLY A 15 -7.91 -19.13 -14.64
C GLY A 15 -9.19 -19.21 -15.49
N GLU A 16 -10.16 -18.31 -15.26
CA GLU A 16 -11.38 -18.22 -16.05
C GLU A 16 -11.13 -17.50 -17.38
N ARG A 17 -12.00 -17.74 -18.37
CA ARG A 17 -11.95 -17.04 -19.67
C ARG A 17 -12.24 -15.55 -19.47
N THR A 18 -11.43 -14.70 -20.07
CA THR A 18 -11.61 -13.25 -20.13
C THR A 18 -11.67 -12.75 -21.58
N ASP A 19 -12.27 -11.58 -21.78
CA ASP A 19 -12.36 -10.94 -23.10
C ASP A 19 -11.04 -10.28 -23.53
N TYR A 20 -10.21 -9.92 -22.55
CA TYR A 20 -8.86 -9.38 -22.71
C TYR A 20 -7.98 -9.78 -21.52
N VAL A 21 -6.66 -9.59 -21.65
CA VAL A 21 -5.70 -9.82 -20.56
C VAL A 21 -5.70 -8.61 -19.62
N PRO A 22 -6.06 -8.76 -18.32
CA PRO A 22 -6.09 -7.63 -17.40
C PRO A 22 -4.68 -7.13 -17.09
N ALA A 23 -4.56 -5.82 -16.83
CA ALA A 23 -3.30 -5.17 -16.47
C ALA A 23 -3.43 -4.28 -15.23
N TRP A 24 -2.40 -4.32 -14.39
CA TRP A 24 -2.11 -3.37 -13.32
C TRP A 24 -0.59 -3.36 -13.11
N TYR A 25 -0.06 -2.33 -12.45
CA TYR A 25 1.40 -2.20 -12.29
C TYR A 25 1.78 -2.13 -10.82
N MET A 26 2.84 -2.87 -10.43
CA MET A 26 3.48 -2.65 -9.14
C MET A 26 3.94 -1.19 -9.04
N ARG A 27 3.67 -0.54 -7.90
CA ARG A 27 3.94 0.89 -7.69
C ARG A 27 3.21 1.82 -8.69
N GLN A 28 2.05 1.42 -9.22
CA GLN A 28 1.24 2.27 -10.12
C GLN A 28 0.86 3.63 -9.50
N ALA A 29 0.68 3.67 -8.18
CA ALA A 29 0.54 4.92 -7.42
C ALA A 29 1.91 5.34 -6.88
N GLY A 30 2.44 6.47 -7.34
CA GLY A 30 3.75 6.93 -6.91
C GLY A 30 4.36 8.07 -7.73
N ARG A 31 5.68 8.21 -7.63
CA ARG A 31 6.44 9.36 -8.14
C ARG A 31 6.38 9.55 -9.66
N SER A 32 5.91 8.58 -10.42
CA SER A 32 5.63 8.73 -11.86
C SER A 32 4.55 9.79 -12.11
N GLN A 33 3.59 9.95 -11.19
CA GLN A 33 2.43 10.81 -11.37
C GLN A 33 2.68 12.24 -10.84
N PRO A 34 2.43 13.29 -11.65
CA PRO A 34 2.55 14.68 -11.21
C PRO A 34 1.67 15.02 -9.99
N GLU A 35 0.45 14.48 -9.93
CA GLU A 35 -0.50 14.71 -8.84
C GLU A 35 0.02 14.12 -7.53
N TYR A 36 0.59 12.92 -7.57
CA TYR A 36 1.23 12.31 -6.41
C TYR A 36 2.44 13.13 -5.94
N ARG A 37 3.26 13.67 -6.86
CA ARG A 37 4.39 14.53 -6.49
C ARG A 37 3.93 15.78 -5.73
N LYS A 38 2.84 16.43 -6.18
CA LYS A 38 2.23 17.58 -5.48
C LYS A 38 1.71 17.24 -4.09
N ILE A 39 1.17 16.03 -3.89
CA ILE A 39 0.77 15.54 -2.56
C ILE A 39 2.01 15.36 -1.68
N LYS A 40 3.07 14.77 -2.24
CA LYS A 40 4.34 14.52 -1.55
C LYS A 40 5.11 15.77 -1.13
N GLU A 41 4.86 16.90 -1.78
CA GLU A 41 5.38 18.20 -1.35
C GLU A 41 4.74 18.69 -0.05
N LYS A 42 3.52 18.22 0.25
CA LYS A 42 2.72 18.66 1.41
C LYS A 42 2.66 17.64 2.54
N TYR A 43 2.72 16.35 2.21
CA TYR A 43 2.53 15.25 3.15
C TYR A 43 3.66 14.23 3.05
N SER A 44 4.15 13.79 4.20
CA SER A 44 5.06 12.67 4.36
C SER A 44 4.42 11.34 3.92
N LEU A 45 5.22 10.27 3.79
CA LEU A 45 4.67 8.95 3.49
C LEU A 45 3.72 8.51 4.61
N PHE A 46 4.15 8.72 5.85
CA PHE A 46 3.40 8.36 7.04
C PHE A 46 2.03 9.04 7.03
N GLU A 47 1.95 10.36 6.85
CA GLU A 47 0.70 11.12 6.80
C GLU A 47 -0.24 10.64 5.69
N ILE A 48 0.28 10.39 4.48
CA ILE A 48 -0.53 9.86 3.37
C ILE A 48 -1.14 8.51 3.74
N THR A 49 -0.37 7.64 4.38
CA THR A 49 -0.81 6.28 4.72
C THR A 49 -1.63 6.17 6.01
N HIS A 50 -1.76 7.25 6.79
CA HIS A 50 -2.59 7.34 8.00
C HIS A 50 -3.81 8.26 7.83
N ASN A 51 -3.96 8.90 6.66
CA ASN A 51 -5.17 9.60 6.27
C ASN A 51 -5.95 8.74 5.25
N PRO A 52 -7.10 8.14 5.63
CA PRO A 52 -7.84 7.25 4.74
C PRO A 52 -8.28 7.90 3.42
N GLU A 53 -8.71 9.17 3.45
CA GLU A 53 -9.16 9.87 2.24
C GLU A 53 -7.99 10.11 1.28
N LEU A 54 -6.83 10.50 1.81
CA LEU A 54 -5.64 10.74 1.00
C LEU A 54 -5.06 9.43 0.45
N CYS A 55 -5.04 8.36 1.25
CA CYS A 55 -4.66 7.02 0.83
C CYS A 55 -5.57 6.49 -0.28
N ALA A 56 -6.90 6.65 -0.13
CA ALA A 56 -7.87 6.24 -1.14
C ALA A 56 -7.70 7.03 -2.44
N TYR A 57 -7.49 8.35 -2.36
CA TYR A 57 -7.22 9.19 -3.52
C TYR A 57 -5.96 8.74 -4.28
N VAL A 58 -4.85 8.53 -3.58
CA VAL A 58 -3.59 8.06 -4.18
C VAL A 58 -3.75 6.66 -4.80
N THR A 59 -4.46 5.76 -4.13
CA THR A 59 -4.73 4.40 -4.61
C THR A 59 -5.55 4.40 -5.91
N LYS A 60 -6.55 5.29 -5.99
CA LYS A 60 -7.48 5.41 -7.12
C LYS A 60 -6.86 6.09 -8.34
N LEU A 61 -5.94 7.04 -8.13
CA LEU A 61 -5.33 7.85 -9.18
C LEU A 61 -4.87 7.07 -10.44
N PRO A 62 -4.10 5.97 -10.35
CA PRO A 62 -3.69 5.21 -11.53
C PRO A 62 -4.84 4.48 -12.23
N VAL A 63 -5.90 4.11 -11.51
CA VAL A 63 -7.10 3.49 -12.10
C VAL A 63 -7.79 4.52 -12.99
N ASP A 64 -7.95 5.75 -12.52
CA ASP A 64 -8.56 6.84 -13.29
C ASP A 64 -7.70 7.26 -14.49
N GLN A 65 -6.37 7.28 -14.34
CA GLN A 65 -5.45 7.79 -15.37
C GLN A 65 -5.14 6.75 -16.45
N TYR A 66 -5.02 5.47 -16.09
CA TYR A 66 -4.51 4.42 -16.98
C TYR A 66 -5.55 3.34 -17.30
N ASN A 67 -6.73 3.39 -16.66
CA ASN A 67 -7.79 2.40 -16.81
C ASN A 67 -7.30 0.96 -16.57
N VAL A 68 -6.48 0.78 -15.54
CA VAL A 68 -6.02 -0.54 -15.09
C VAL A 68 -7.17 -1.34 -14.45
N ASP A 69 -7.06 -2.66 -14.47
CA ASP A 69 -8.11 -3.59 -14.04
C ASP A 69 -8.16 -3.83 -12.53
N ALA A 70 -7.17 -3.33 -11.79
CA ALA A 70 -7.10 -3.47 -10.35
C ALA A 70 -6.47 -2.23 -9.68
N ALA A 71 -6.97 -1.91 -8.50
CA ALA A 71 -6.31 -1.02 -7.56
C ALA A 71 -5.50 -1.85 -6.57
N ILE A 72 -4.32 -1.34 -6.18
CA ILE A 72 -3.54 -1.89 -5.08
C ILE A 72 -3.46 -0.86 -3.96
N LEU A 73 -3.79 -1.25 -2.74
CA LEU A 73 -3.82 -0.37 -1.58
C LEU A 73 -2.48 0.34 -1.40
N TYR A 74 -2.50 1.67 -1.35
CA TYR A 74 -1.31 2.46 -1.08
C TYR A 74 -0.99 2.46 0.43
N LYS A 75 -0.18 1.49 0.86
CA LYS A 75 0.29 1.35 2.25
C LYS A 75 1.77 0.96 2.28
N ASP A 76 2.44 1.24 3.40
CA ASP A 76 3.82 0.81 3.61
C ASP A 76 3.85 -0.62 4.19
N ILE A 77 4.81 -1.44 3.77
CA ILE A 77 4.89 -2.85 4.19
C ILE A 77 5.23 -2.98 5.68
N MET A 78 5.85 -1.96 6.26
CA MET A 78 6.27 -1.94 7.66
C MET A 78 5.12 -1.54 8.60
N SER A 79 3.95 -1.19 8.07
CA SER A 79 2.79 -0.75 8.86
C SER A 79 2.38 -1.67 10.03
N PRO A 80 2.41 -3.02 9.93
CA PRO A 80 2.03 -3.88 11.05
C PRO A 80 3.13 -4.05 12.09
N LEU A 81 4.38 -3.66 11.81
CA LEU A 81 5.52 -3.95 12.66
C LEU A 81 5.50 -3.21 14.02
N PRO A 82 5.14 -1.92 14.08
CA PRO A 82 4.98 -1.23 15.37
C PRO A 82 3.96 -1.91 16.29
N ALA A 83 2.87 -2.46 15.74
CA ALA A 83 1.83 -3.12 16.52
C ALA A 83 2.32 -4.38 17.24
N ILE A 84 3.36 -5.03 16.73
CA ILE A 84 3.98 -6.22 17.34
C ILE A 84 5.26 -5.90 18.13
N GLY A 85 5.58 -4.62 18.35
CA GLY A 85 6.71 -4.18 19.17
C GLY A 85 8.03 -3.97 18.43
N VAL A 86 8.01 -3.80 17.11
CA VAL A 86 9.20 -3.44 16.32
C VAL A 86 9.20 -1.93 16.06
N ASP A 87 10.24 -1.25 16.54
CA ASP A 87 10.41 0.20 16.44
C ASP A 87 10.92 0.55 15.04
N VAL A 88 10.01 0.96 14.14
CA VAL A 88 10.32 1.33 12.76
C VAL A 88 10.06 2.81 12.51
N GLU A 89 11.09 3.51 12.03
CA GLU A 89 10.97 4.89 11.56
C GLU A 89 11.30 4.97 10.06
N ILE A 90 10.44 5.61 9.26
CA ILE A 90 10.70 5.83 7.84
C ILE A 90 11.45 7.16 7.65
N LYS A 91 12.78 7.08 7.47
CA LYS A 91 13.64 8.25 7.27
C LYS A 91 13.77 8.60 5.78
N SER A 92 13.52 9.87 5.46
CA SER A 92 13.64 10.39 4.09
C SER A 92 15.06 10.18 3.55
N GLY A 93 15.18 9.60 2.35
CA GLY A 93 16.47 9.33 1.71
C GLY A 93 17.23 8.11 2.23
N ILE A 94 16.83 7.52 3.35
CA ILE A 94 17.45 6.33 3.96
C ILE A 94 16.55 5.10 3.76
N GLY A 95 15.25 5.24 4.02
CA GLY A 95 14.30 4.13 4.07
C GLY A 95 13.87 3.80 5.51
N PRO A 96 13.27 2.63 5.75
CA PRO A 96 12.90 2.20 7.08
C PRO A 96 14.15 1.92 7.92
N VAL A 97 14.20 2.47 9.12
CA VAL A 97 15.23 2.23 10.13
C VAL A 97 14.59 1.51 11.31
N ILE A 98 15.21 0.43 11.76
CA ILE A 98 14.75 -0.38 12.89
C ILE A 98 15.69 -0.12 14.07
N ASP A 99 15.14 0.42 15.16
CA ASP A 99 15.93 0.80 16.34
C ASP A 99 16.22 -0.42 17.24
N ASN A 100 15.34 -1.41 17.26
CA ASN A 100 15.43 -2.63 18.06
C ASN A 100 15.52 -3.91 17.19
N PRO A 101 16.60 -4.10 16.40
CA PRO A 101 16.72 -5.26 15.53
C PRO A 101 16.74 -6.58 16.34
N ILE A 102 15.97 -7.57 15.87
CA ILE A 102 15.92 -8.91 16.45
C ILE A 102 17.29 -9.59 16.30
N ARG A 103 17.90 -10.00 17.42
CA ARG A 103 19.23 -10.66 17.42
C ARG A 103 19.27 -11.95 18.24
N SER A 104 18.24 -12.21 19.04
CA SER A 104 18.15 -13.37 19.93
C SER A 104 16.75 -13.96 19.94
N LEU A 105 16.64 -15.19 20.46
CA LEU A 105 15.34 -15.82 20.68
C LEU A 105 14.50 -14.99 21.66
N GLN A 106 15.12 -14.41 22.69
CA GLN A 106 14.45 -13.55 23.66
C GLN A 106 13.86 -12.29 23.04
N ASP A 107 14.40 -11.80 21.92
CA ASP A 107 13.81 -10.66 21.20
C ASP A 107 12.56 -11.09 20.42
N VAL A 108 12.57 -12.32 19.88
CA VAL A 108 11.38 -12.91 19.21
C VAL A 108 10.27 -13.15 20.23
N GLU A 109 10.60 -13.67 21.41
CA GLU A 109 9.65 -13.95 22.49
C GLU A 109 8.94 -12.70 23.03
N LYS A 110 9.49 -11.50 22.78
CA LYS A 110 8.89 -10.22 23.18
C LYS A 110 7.90 -9.66 22.15
N LEU A 111 7.83 -10.22 20.95
CA LEU A 111 6.91 -9.75 19.92
C LEU A 111 5.46 -9.98 20.36
N GLY A 112 4.62 -8.97 20.15
CA GLY A 112 3.19 -9.04 20.44
C GLY A 112 2.37 -9.68 19.32
N GLU A 113 1.07 -9.74 19.54
CA GLU A 113 0.08 -10.04 18.50
C GLU A 113 -0.49 -8.75 17.92
N ILE A 114 -0.90 -8.78 16.66
CA ILE A 114 -1.56 -7.66 16.01
C ILE A 114 -3.08 -7.77 16.18
N ASN A 115 -3.73 -6.69 16.62
CA ASN A 115 -5.17 -6.49 16.47
C ASN A 115 -5.41 -5.47 15.35
N PRO A 116 -5.88 -5.88 14.15
CA PRO A 116 -5.99 -4.98 12.99
C PRO A 116 -7.01 -3.85 13.12
N GLU A 117 -7.95 -3.96 14.07
CA GLU A 117 -9.00 -2.95 14.30
C GLU A 117 -8.57 -1.86 15.31
N ASP A 118 -7.48 -2.08 16.05
CA ASP A 118 -6.88 -1.10 16.97
C ASP A 118 -5.90 -0.17 16.23
#